data_AF-A0A285PE62-F1
#
_entry.id   AF-A0A285PE62-F1
#
_cell.length_a   1.000
_cell.length_b   1.000
_cell.length_c   1.000
_cell.angle_alpha   90.00
_cell.angle_beta   90.00
_cell.angle_gamma   90.00
#
_symmetry.space_group_name_H-M   'P 1'
#
loop_
_entity.id
_entity.type
_entity.pdbx_description
1 polymer ?
#
loop_
_entity_poly.entity_id
_entity_poly.type
_entity_poly.pdbx_seq_one_letter_code
_entity_poly.pdbx_strand_id
1 'polypeptide(L)'
;MSTTTPSRPWYCVDRLVDEYVRIAVSQDGGNDLRMLKALKIVRSILVIAAIGTISIYALYLGADPTLVAGLSLPSLAAYAGVEAADYGALVQGFREAQAKSQSTDDTEGS
;
A
#
# COMPACT_ATOMS: atom_id res chain seq x y z
N MET A 1 11.63 -27.50 -8.24
CA MET A 1 12.47 -26.48 -7.58
C MET A 1 11.55 -25.64 -6.71
N SER A 2 11.54 -25.88 -5.40
CA SER A 2 10.75 -25.11 -4.46
C SER A 2 11.55 -23.85 -4.13
N THR A 3 11.22 -22.73 -4.76
CA THR A 3 11.78 -21.43 -4.39
C THR A 3 11.30 -21.12 -2.97
N THR A 4 12.22 -21.04 -2.01
CA THR A 4 11.93 -20.62 -0.64
C THR A 4 11.40 -19.19 -0.67
N THR A 5 10.08 -19.03 -0.58
CA THR A 5 9.46 -17.70 -0.41
C THR A 5 9.97 -17.12 0.92
N PRO A 6 10.54 -15.91 0.93
CA PRO A 6 10.94 -15.27 2.18
C PRO A 6 9.72 -15.15 3.11
N SER A 7 9.90 -15.48 4.39
CA SER A 7 8.82 -15.38 5.38
C SER A 7 8.42 -13.91 5.55
N ARG A 8 7.29 -13.54 4.94
CA ARG A 8 6.74 -12.17 4.94
C ARG A 8 5.55 -12.08 5.90
N PRO A 9 5.28 -10.90 6.49
CA PRO A 9 4.10 -10.70 7.31
C PRO A 9 2.81 -10.98 6.52
N TRP A 10 1.77 -11.49 7.19
CA TRP A 10 0.51 -11.91 6.57
C TRP A 10 -0.25 -10.78 5.82
N TYR A 11 0.02 -9.52 6.16
CA TYR A 11 -0.55 -8.35 5.52
C TYR A 11 0.22 -7.89 4.27
N CYS A 12 1.40 -8.46 4.01
CA CYS A 12 2.20 -8.17 2.82
C CYS A 12 1.86 -9.19 1.73
N VAL A 13 1.18 -8.75 0.68
CA VAL A 13 0.83 -9.62 -0.45
C VAL A 13 2.09 -9.91 -1.28
N ASP A 14 2.46 -11.18 -1.39
CA ASP A 14 3.72 -11.60 -2.04
C ASP A 14 3.90 -11.04 -3.44
N ARG A 15 2.86 -11.11 -4.27
CA ARG A 15 2.88 -10.60 -5.64
C ARG A 15 3.18 -9.09 -5.69
N LEU A 16 2.64 -8.31 -4.76
CA LEU A 16 2.89 -6.87 -4.69
C LEU A 16 4.32 -6.60 -4.24
N VAL A 17 4.80 -7.32 -3.22
CA VAL A 17 6.18 -7.19 -2.74
C VAL A 17 7.18 -7.48 -3.87
N ASP A 18 6.99 -8.57 -4.60
CA ASP A 18 7.87 -8.95 -5.72
C ASP A 18 7.89 -7.89 -6.84
N GLU A 19 6.74 -7.26 -7.10
CA GLU A 19 6.64 -6.17 -8.07
C GLU A 19 7.41 -4.94 -7.60
N TYR A 20 7.28 -4.57 -6.33
CA TYR A 20 8.03 -3.45 -5.76
C TYR A 20 9.53 -3.71 -5.69
N VAL A 21 9.97 -4.95 -5.45
CA VAL A 21 11.39 -5.34 -5.56
C VAL A 21 11.89 -5.12 -6.98
N ARG A 22 11.12 -5.55 -8.00
CA ARG A 22 11.49 -5.33 -9.40
C ARG A 22 11.61 -3.85 -9.74
N ILE A 23 10.63 -3.05 -9.32
CA ILE A 23 10.65 -1.59 -9.55
C ILE A 23 11.85 -0.99 -8.82
N ALA A 24 12.12 -1.34 -7.57
CA ALA A 24 13.22 -0.80 -6.78
C ALA A 24 14.61 -1.06 -7.36
N VAL A 25 14.80 -2.19 -8.06
CA VAL A 25 16.09 -2.56 -8.69
C VAL A 25 16.25 -1.93 -10.09
N SER A 26 15.18 -1.38 -10.69
CA SER A 26 15.25 -0.68 -11.97
C SER A 26 15.98 0.67 -11.85
N GLN A 27 16.61 1.15 -12.93
CA GLN A 27 17.42 2.39 -12.94
C GLN A 27 16.66 3.63 -12.43
N ASP A 28 15.34 3.70 -12.64
CA ASP A 28 14.47 4.81 -12.21
C ASP A 28 13.67 4.49 -10.94
N GLY A 29 13.89 3.31 -10.33
CA GLY A 29 13.05 2.71 -9.30
C GLY A 29 12.78 3.61 -8.09
N GLY A 30 13.79 4.35 -7.64
CA GLY A 30 13.66 5.28 -6.52
C GLY A 30 12.71 6.45 -6.79
N ASN A 31 12.65 6.94 -8.03
CA ASN A 31 11.76 8.04 -8.41
C ASN A 31 10.32 7.54 -8.64
N ASP A 32 10.18 6.38 -9.27
CA ASP A 32 8.87 5.79 -9.59
C ASP A 32 8.12 5.32 -8.33
N LEU A 33 8.83 4.71 -7.37
CA LEU A 33 8.27 4.36 -6.05
C LEU A 33 7.74 5.59 -5.29
N ARG A 34 8.45 6.73 -5.39
CA ARG A 34 8.08 7.97 -4.73
C ARG A 34 6.82 8.58 -5.36
N MET A 35 6.70 8.51 -6.68
CA MET A 35 5.50 8.94 -7.42
C MET A 35 4.29 8.05 -7.09
N LEU A 36 4.47 6.72 -7.10
CA LEU A 36 3.44 5.75 -6.73
C LEU A 36 2.92 5.97 -5.31
N LYS A 37 3.82 6.23 -4.36
CA LYS A 37 3.46 6.56 -2.97
C LYS A 37 2.67 7.87 -2.88
N ALA A 38 3.11 8.91 -3.58
CA ALA A 38 2.43 10.21 -3.57
C ALA A 38 1.01 10.12 -4.13
N LEU A 39 0.83 9.43 -5.27
CA LEU A 39 -0.49 9.26 -5.89
C LEU A 39 -1.45 8.49 -4.98
N LYS A 40 -0.97 7.44 -4.30
CA LYS A 40 -1.79 6.67 -3.34
C LYS A 40 -2.21 7.50 -2.14
N ILE A 41 -1.31 8.28 -1.56
CA ILE A 41 -1.63 9.16 -0.42
C ILE A 41 -2.68 10.20 -0.81
N VAL A 42 -2.54 10.84 -1.98
CA VAL A 42 -3.52 11.84 -2.45
C VAL A 42 -4.88 11.18 -2.67
N ARG A 43 -4.92 10.01 -3.32
CA ARG A 43 -6.17 9.27 -3.53
C ARG A 43 -6.84 8.93 -2.20
N SER A 44 -6.07 8.52 -1.20
CA SER A 44 -6.57 8.22 0.13
C SER A 44 -7.28 9.39 0.79
N ILE A 45 -6.61 10.54 0.81
CA ILE A 45 -7.13 11.75 1.42
C ILE A 45 -8.42 12.19 0.71
N LEU A 46 -8.44 12.14 -0.62
CA LEU A 46 -9.63 12.50 -1.41
C LEU A 46 -10.81 11.58 -1.13
N VAL A 47 -10.58 10.26 -1.08
CA VAL A 47 -11.66 9.30 -0.83
C VAL A 47 -12.20 9.43 0.59
N ILE A 48 -11.33 9.56 1.60
CA ILE A 48 -11.74 9.77 3.00
C ILE A 48 -12.53 11.07 3.14
N ALA A 49 -12.05 12.17 2.55
CA ALA A 49 -12.73 13.45 2.57
C ALA A 49 -14.08 13.39 1.84
N ALA A 50 -14.17 12.70 0.70
CA ALA A 50 -15.41 12.52 -0.04
C ALA A 50 -16.43 11.70 0.75
N ILE A 51 -16.05 10.54 1.30
CA ILE A 51 -16.95 9.72 2.11
C ILE A 51 -17.42 10.49 3.34
N GLY A 52 -16.51 11.20 4.03
CA GLY A 52 -16.85 12.02 5.19
C GLY A 52 -17.84 13.14 4.85
N THR A 53 -17.54 13.93 3.82
CA THR A 53 -18.39 15.07 3.41
C THR A 53 -19.76 14.62 2.91
N ILE A 54 -19.82 13.56 2.08
CA ILE A 54 -21.09 13.00 1.59
C ILE A 54 -21.91 12.43 2.75
N SER A 55 -21.29 11.72 3.68
CA SER A 55 -22.00 11.14 4.84
C SER A 55 -22.58 12.21 5.74
N ILE A 56 -21.79 13.24 6.08
CA ILE A 56 -22.25 14.37 6.90
C ILE A 56 -23.38 15.13 6.17
N TYR A 57 -23.23 15.36 4.87
CA TYR A 57 -24.24 16.05 4.07
C TYR A 57 -25.55 15.24 3.96
N ALA A 58 -25.47 13.92 3.80
CA ALA A 58 -26.63 13.04 3.80
C ALA A 58 -27.38 13.07 5.14
N LEU A 59 -26.65 13.03 6.26
CA LEU A 59 -27.24 13.17 7.60
C LEU A 59 -27.92 14.53 7.79
N TYR A 60 -27.31 15.60 7.27
CA TYR A 60 -27.89 16.94 7.31
C TYR A 60 -29.22 17.03 6.55
N LEU A 61 -29.37 16.28 5.45
CA LEU A 61 -30.61 16.16 4.69
C LEU A 61 -31.66 15.23 5.33
N GLY A 62 -31.36 14.64 6.50
CA GLY A 62 -32.27 13.75 7.21
C GLY A 62 -32.22 12.29 6.75
N ALA A 63 -31.14 11.86 6.09
CA ALA A 63 -30.94 10.45 5.77
C ALA A 63 -30.85 9.58 7.03
N ASP A 64 -31.27 8.32 6.93
CA ASP A 64 -31.21 7.36 8.03
C ASP A 64 -29.76 7.15 8.51
N PRO A 65 -29.43 7.51 9.76
CA PRO A 65 -28.09 7.39 10.29
C PRO A 65 -27.59 5.95 10.35
N THR A 66 -28.47 4.96 10.51
CA THR A 66 -28.08 3.54 10.51
C THR A 66 -27.60 3.11 9.14
N LEU A 67 -28.28 3.52 8.07
CA LEU A 67 -27.87 3.21 6.70
C LEU A 67 -26.60 3.99 6.31
N VAL A 68 -26.53 5.28 6.65
CA VAL A 68 -25.36 6.11 6.36
C VAL A 68 -24.13 5.57 7.09
N ALA A 69 -24.22 5.30 8.39
CA ALA A 69 -23.11 4.74 9.16
C ALA A 69 -22.76 3.31 8.70
N GLY A 70 -23.78 2.49 8.43
CA GLY A 70 -23.64 1.11 7.98
C GLY A 70 -22.95 0.96 6.62
N LEU A 71 -23.00 2.00 5.78
CA LEU A 71 -22.30 2.01 4.48
C LEU A 71 -20.98 2.77 4.53
N SER A 72 -20.95 3.94 5.17
CA SER A 72 -19.77 4.81 5.18
C SER A 72 -18.61 4.23 5.99
N LEU A 73 -18.86 3.68 7.18
CA LEU A 73 -17.80 3.15 8.05
C LEU A 73 -17.13 1.91 7.46
N PRO A 74 -17.87 0.88 6.97
CA PRO A 74 -17.22 -0.26 6.32
C PRO A 74 -16.49 0.14 5.04
N SER A 75 -17.03 1.10 4.27
CA SER A 75 -16.35 1.62 3.08
C SER A 75 -15.01 2.29 3.45
N LEU A 76 -15.00 3.09 4.52
CA LEU A 76 -13.78 3.72 5.03
C LEU A 76 -12.77 2.68 5.51
N ALA A 77 -13.22 1.69 6.28
CA ALA A 77 -12.38 0.64 6.82
C ALA A 77 -11.79 -0.26 5.72
N ALA A 78 -12.60 -0.62 4.72
CA ALA A 78 -12.15 -1.40 3.56
C ALA A 78 -11.09 -0.63 2.77
N TYR A 79 -11.36 0.65 2.49
CA TYR A 79 -10.44 1.48 1.73
C TYR A 79 -9.11 1.71 2.46
N ALA A 80 -9.16 2.06 3.75
CA ALA A 80 -7.97 2.23 4.59
C ALA A 80 -7.19 0.91 4.76
N GLY A 81 -7.89 -0.22 4.87
CA GLY A 81 -7.27 -1.55 4.99
C GLY A 81 -6.51 -1.96 3.73
N VAL A 82 -7.08 -1.74 2.54
CA VAL A 82 -6.42 -2.04 1.26
C VAL A 82 -5.14 -1.21 1.10
N GLU A 83 -5.20 0.09 1.40
CA GLU A 83 -4.03 0.96 1.28
C GLU A 83 -2.95 0.63 2.31
N ALA A 84 -3.33 0.25 3.54
CA ALA A 84 -2.37 -0.16 4.56
C ALA A 84 -1.62 -1.44 4.14
N ALA A 85 -2.32 -2.43 3.59
CA ALA A 85 -1.70 -3.65 3.08
C ALA A 85 -0.74 -3.37 1.91
N ASP A 86 -1.16 -2.50 0.99
CA ASP A 86 -0.37 -2.11 -0.17
C ASP A 86 0.88 -1.29 0.22
N TYR A 87 0.75 -0.40 1.21
CA TYR A 87 1.89 0.30 1.80
C TYR A 87 2.86 -0.65 2.52
N GLY A 88 2.33 -1.64 3.25
CA GLY A 88 3.13 -2.69 3.87
C GLY A 88 3.95 -3.48 2.85
N ALA A 89 3.32 -3.85 1.72
CA ALA A 89 3.99 -4.53 0.62
C ALA A 89 5.09 -3.65 -0.03
N LEU A 90 4.83 -2.35 -0.19
CA LEU A 90 5.81 -1.39 -0.71
C LEU A 90 7.06 -1.29 0.19
N VAL A 91 6.85 -1.13 1.50
CA VAL A 91 7.95 -1.05 2.48
C VAL A 91 8.75 -2.35 2.51
N GLN A 92 8.06 -3.49 2.48
CA GLN A 92 8.71 -4.79 2.48
C GLN A 92 9.55 -5.00 1.20
N GLY A 93 9.01 -4.64 0.02
CA GLY A 93 9.74 -4.75 -1.24
C GLY A 93 10.99 -3.88 -1.28
N PHE A 94 10.93 -2.67 -0.70
CA PHE A 94 12.09 -1.81 -0.58
C PHE A 94 13.18 -2.39 0.33
N ARG A 95 12.79 -3.01 1.46
CA ARG A 95 13.73 -3.68 2.37
C ARG A 95 14.43 -4.86 1.69
N GLU A 96 13.68 -5.65 0.93
CA GLU A 96 14.22 -6.80 0.21
C GLU A 96 15.17 -6.37 -0.92
N ALA A 97 14.85 -5.29 -1.64
CA ALA A 97 15.73 -4.73 -2.67
C ALA A 97 17.07 -4.26 -2.08
N GLN A 98 17.06 -3.54 -0.94
CA GLN A 98 18.30 -3.11 -0.27
C GLN A 98 19.15 -4.29 0.21
N ALA A 99 18.53 -5.30 0.82
CA ALA A 99 19.24 -6.48 1.29
C ALA A 99 19.94 -7.24 0.14
N LYS A 100 19.33 -7.24 -1.05
CA LYS A 100 19.90 -7.86 -2.25
C LYS A 100 21.07 -7.08 -2.84
N SER A 101 21.00 -5.75 -2.81
CA SER A 101 22.12 -4.90 -3.23
C SER A 101 23.33 -5.05 -2.31
N GLN A 102 23.11 -5.17 -1.00
CA GLN A 102 24.20 -5.29 -0.01
C GLN A 102 24.91 -6.66 -0.05
N SER A 103 24.17 -7.74 -0.33
CA SER A 103 24.74 -9.10 -0.42
C SER A 103 25.55 -9.37 -1.69
N THR A 104 25.38 -8.55 -2.74
CA THR A 104 26.16 -8.68 -3.98
C THR A 104 27.58 -8.10 -3.83
N ASP A 105 27.76 -7.09 -2.97
CA ASP A 105 29.06 -6.44 -2.71
C ASP A 105 30.03 -7.35 -1.92
N ASP A 106 29.51 -8.27 -1.10
CA ASP A 106 30.33 -9.16 -0.27
C ASP A 106 30.97 -10.34 -1.03
N THR A 107 30.56 -10.61 -2.28
CA THR A 107 31.02 -11.81 -3.02
C THR A 107 32.11 -11.51 -4.08
N GLU A 108 32.27 -10.25 -4.52
CA GLU A 108 33.32 -9.86 -5.48
C GLU A 108 34.66 -9.46 -4.84
N GLY A 109 34.77 -9.52 -3.50
CA GLY A 109 35.95 -9.08 -2.73
C GLY A 109 36.76 -10.16 -2.02
N SER A 110 36.70 -11.44 -2.42
CA SER A 110 37.51 -12.54 -1.83
C SER A 110 38.33 -13.32 -2.86
#